data_AF-A0A1I7XQ29-F1
#
_entry.id   AF-A0A1I7XQ29-F1
#
_cell.length_a   1.000
_cell.length_b   1.000
_cell.length_c   1.000
_cell.angle_alpha   90.00
_cell.angle_beta   90.00
_cell.angle_gamma   90.00
#
_symmetry.space_group_name_H-M   'P 1'
#
loop_
_entity.id
_entity.type
_entity.pdbx_description
1 polymer ?
#
loop_
_entity_poly.entity_id
_entity_poly.type
_entity_poly.pdbx_seq_one_letter_code
_entity_poly.pdbx_strand_id
1 'polypeptide(L)'
;MSTGHQPGIFKKPAKPHKTFKGKRSKGQVDADNRGRLGVRDITKSHCRSLSKDERRVQASHIRSNKRKLALERKRALGIAGAPPILSTILAFGSSGSSLELISRLSQCDETIFRTDGHNVAYFSVPRFKSRIGFLTPQATVIDDVLNCLKVRYYLIFSKICNFERYLLQDGICTLMASGYVRGPAWNVNRLVHIQGWGDFRVSSIEAEPDPHPLKQAHNQSDRRTVLTVASVDKQESLLSEEKC
;
A
#
# COMPACT_ATOMS: atom_id res chain seq x y z
N MET A 1 -47.63 33.26 -30.96
CA MET A 1 -46.79 32.26 -31.66
C MET A 1 -46.99 30.91 -30.99
N SER A 2 -47.78 30.01 -31.57
CA SER A 2 -48.05 28.70 -30.97
C SER A 2 -46.86 27.77 -31.21
N THR A 3 -46.15 27.41 -30.14
CA THR A 3 -45.12 26.36 -30.18
C THR A 3 -45.80 25.02 -30.42
N GLY A 4 -45.77 24.53 -31.65
CA GLY A 4 -46.28 23.22 -32.00
C GLY A 4 -45.58 22.12 -31.19
N HIS A 5 -46.34 21.20 -30.59
CA HIS A 5 -45.78 20.07 -29.86
C HIS A 5 -44.89 19.22 -30.76
N GLN A 6 -43.61 19.09 -30.41
CA GLN A 6 -42.72 18.15 -31.09
C GLN A 6 -43.15 16.71 -30.76
N PRO A 7 -43.30 15.84 -31.79
CA PRO A 7 -43.68 14.46 -31.55
C PRO A 7 -42.57 13.69 -30.83
N GLY A 8 -42.93 12.97 -29.77
CA GLY A 8 -41.99 12.18 -28.98
C GLY A 8 -41.38 10.99 -29.74
N ILE A 9 -40.29 10.45 -29.20
CA ILE A 9 -39.41 9.39 -29.78
C ILE A 9 -40.18 8.13 -30.24
N PHE A 10 -41.38 7.89 -29.72
CA PHE A 10 -42.22 6.72 -30.04
C PHE A 10 -43.32 6.98 -31.08
N LYS A 11 -43.46 8.20 -31.58
CA LYS A 11 -44.53 8.54 -32.52
C LYS A 11 -44.17 8.06 -33.93
N LYS A 12 -44.88 7.05 -34.41
CA LYS A 12 -44.78 6.61 -35.82
C LYS A 12 -45.45 7.67 -36.71
N PRO A 13 -44.83 8.07 -37.83
CA PRO A 13 -45.54 8.85 -38.84
C PRO A 13 -46.70 7.99 -39.39
N ALA A 14 -47.79 8.65 -39.78
CA ALA A 14 -48.90 7.98 -40.44
C ALA A 14 -48.37 7.21 -41.66
N LYS A 15 -48.78 5.94 -41.82
CA LYS A 15 -48.37 5.14 -42.97
C LYS A 15 -48.95 5.81 -44.23
N PRO A 16 -48.13 6.26 -45.20
CA PRO A 16 -48.68 6.76 -46.44
C PRO A 16 -49.23 5.58 -47.25
N HIS A 17 -50.33 5.80 -47.97
CA HIS A 17 -50.91 4.80 -48.84
C HIS A 17 -49.90 4.35 -49.90
N LYS A 18 -49.90 3.06 -50.23
CA LYS A 18 -49.01 2.50 -51.25
C LYS A 18 -49.42 3.07 -52.61
N THR A 19 -48.51 3.78 -53.28
CA THR A 19 -48.67 4.04 -54.71
C THR A 19 -48.40 2.76 -55.50
N PHE A 20 -49.10 2.60 -56.62
CA PHE A 20 -49.21 1.38 -57.43
C PHE A 20 -47.87 0.80 -57.94
N LYS A 21 -46.77 1.57 -57.95
CA LYS A 21 -45.40 1.11 -58.29
C LYS A 21 -44.50 0.96 -57.07
N GLY A 22 -44.99 0.28 -56.05
CA GLY A 22 -44.34 0.16 -54.76
C GLY A 22 -43.01 -0.59 -54.77
N LYS A 23 -41.89 0.15 -54.68
CA LYS A 23 -40.70 -0.24 -53.89
C LYS A 23 -40.09 1.02 -53.29
N ARG A 24 -40.05 1.11 -51.95
CA ARG A 24 -39.15 2.07 -51.29
C ARG A 24 -37.73 1.54 -51.41
N SER A 25 -36.78 2.41 -51.69
CA SER A 25 -35.37 2.02 -51.64
C SER A 25 -34.98 1.73 -50.19
N LYS A 26 -34.03 0.81 -49.99
CA LYS A 26 -33.49 0.49 -48.66
C LYS A 26 -32.98 1.76 -47.95
N GLY A 27 -32.34 2.66 -48.69
CA GLY A 27 -31.86 3.94 -48.18
C GLY A 27 -32.99 4.89 -47.72
N GLN A 28 -34.14 4.90 -48.40
CA GLN A 28 -35.29 5.71 -47.98
C GLN A 28 -35.92 5.18 -46.69
N VAL A 29 -35.99 3.85 -46.54
CA VAL A 29 -36.44 3.20 -45.30
C VAL A 29 -35.45 3.44 -44.15
N ASP A 30 -34.14 3.38 -44.42
CA ASP A 30 -33.11 3.63 -43.42
C ASP A 30 -33.12 5.10 -42.97
N ALA A 31 -33.29 6.06 -43.89
CA ALA A 31 -33.43 7.48 -43.56
C ALA A 31 -34.67 7.76 -42.71
N ASP A 32 -35.82 7.15 -43.03
CA ASP A 32 -37.06 7.27 -42.26
C ASP A 32 -36.97 6.64 -40.85
N ASN A 33 -36.09 5.66 -40.66
CA ASN A 33 -35.88 4.95 -39.41
C ASN A 33 -34.66 5.45 -38.60
N ARG A 34 -33.80 6.30 -39.17
CA ARG A 34 -32.65 6.88 -38.46
C ARG A 34 -33.12 7.65 -37.22
N GLY A 35 -32.50 7.34 -36.08
CA GLY A 35 -32.82 7.95 -34.78
C GLY A 35 -34.08 7.39 -34.08
N ARG A 36 -34.79 6.43 -34.68
CA ARG A 36 -35.96 5.78 -34.08
C ARG A 36 -35.60 4.37 -33.62
N LEU A 37 -35.54 4.14 -32.31
CA LEU A 37 -35.28 2.82 -31.73
C LEU A 37 -36.59 2.14 -31.37
N GLY A 38 -36.69 0.83 -31.66
CA GLY A 38 -37.85 0.05 -31.23
C GLY A 38 -37.90 -0.05 -29.71
N VAL A 39 -39.10 -0.08 -29.12
CA VAL A 39 -39.29 -0.31 -27.67
C VAL A 39 -38.56 -1.58 -27.20
N ARG A 40 -38.42 -2.59 -28.07
CA ARG A 40 -37.68 -3.83 -27.82
C ARG A 40 -36.15 -3.66 -27.71
N ASP A 41 -35.59 -2.65 -28.35
CA ASP A 41 -34.14 -2.39 -28.30
C ASP A 41 -33.77 -1.62 -27.02
N ILE A 42 -34.66 -0.75 -26.55
CA ILE A 42 -34.53 -0.01 -25.28
C ILE A 42 -34.70 -0.94 -24.07
N THR A 43 -35.65 -1.90 -24.12
CA THR A 43 -35.79 -2.88 -23.03
C THR A 43 -34.64 -3.89 -22.99
N LYS A 44 -34.06 -4.24 -24.14
CA LYS A 44 -32.85 -5.09 -24.21
C LYS A 44 -31.60 -4.41 -23.68
N SER A 45 -31.46 -3.08 -23.80
CA SER A 45 -30.32 -2.38 -23.19
C SER A 45 -30.39 -2.37 -21.66
N HIS A 46 -31.60 -2.38 -21.08
CA HIS A 46 -31.80 -2.38 -19.63
C HIS A 46 -31.65 -3.77 -18.98
N CYS A 47 -31.86 -4.84 -19.75
CA CYS A 47 -31.62 -6.23 -19.37
C CYS A 47 -30.51 -6.86 -20.23
N ARG A 48 -29.43 -6.13 -20.50
CA ARG A 48 -28.34 -6.63 -21.35
C ARG A 48 -27.55 -7.69 -20.59
N SER A 49 -27.81 -8.95 -20.90
CA SER A 49 -26.94 -10.06 -20.51
C SER A 49 -25.65 -10.00 -21.32
N LEU A 50 -24.52 -10.17 -20.64
CA LEU A 50 -23.21 -10.12 -21.30
C LEU A 50 -23.06 -11.28 -22.29
N SER A 51 -22.59 -10.96 -23.49
CA SER A 51 -22.20 -11.97 -24.48
C SER A 51 -21.15 -12.93 -23.90
N LYS A 52 -21.03 -14.13 -24.48
CA LYS A 52 -19.97 -15.09 -24.12
C LYS A 52 -18.57 -14.44 -24.22
N ASP A 53 -18.35 -13.63 -25.27
CA ASP A 53 -17.07 -12.95 -25.49
C ASP A 53 -16.84 -11.82 -24.48
N GLU A 54 -17.87 -11.04 -24.17
CA GLU A 54 -17.80 -9.98 -23.15
C GLU A 54 -17.49 -10.55 -21.77
N ARG A 55 -18.13 -11.68 -21.40
CA ARG A 55 -17.82 -12.40 -20.16
C ARG A 55 -16.37 -12.89 -20.12
N ARG A 56 -15.83 -13.36 -21.25
CA ARG A 56 -14.42 -13.80 -21.36
C ARG A 56 -13.46 -12.63 -21.17
N VAL A 57 -13.71 -11.49 -21.81
CA VAL A 57 -12.90 -10.27 -21.67
C VAL A 57 -12.96 -9.73 -20.25
N GLN A 58 -14.16 -9.64 -19.67
CA GLN A 58 -14.34 -9.19 -18.28
C GLN A 58 -13.61 -10.12 -17.30
N ALA A 59 -13.71 -11.43 -17.47
CA ALA A 59 -12.97 -12.39 -16.63
C ALA A 59 -11.45 -12.22 -16.77
N SER A 60 -10.95 -11.95 -17.98
CA SER A 60 -9.53 -11.64 -18.23
C SER A 60 -9.09 -10.36 -17.50
N HIS A 61 -9.87 -9.27 -17.61
CA HIS A 61 -9.59 -8.02 -16.90
C HIS A 61 -9.60 -8.20 -15.39
N ILE A 62 -10.60 -8.92 -14.85
CA ILE A 62 -10.67 -9.21 -13.41
C ILE A 62 -9.45 -10.01 -12.95
N ARG A 63 -9.02 -11.03 -13.70
CA ARG A 63 -7.81 -11.81 -13.39
C ARG A 63 -6.56 -10.95 -13.44
N SER A 64 -6.42 -10.11 -14.48
CA SER A 64 -5.30 -9.18 -14.63
C SER A 64 -5.23 -8.21 -13.45
N ASN A 65 -6.36 -7.60 -13.08
CA ASN A 65 -6.45 -6.69 -11.95
C ASN A 65 -6.13 -7.37 -10.62
N LYS A 66 -6.67 -8.57 -10.37
CA LYS A 66 -6.34 -9.36 -9.16
C LYS A 66 -4.85 -9.71 -9.11
N ARG A 67 -4.25 -10.11 -10.23
CA ARG A 67 -2.82 -10.41 -10.33
C ARG A 67 -1.97 -9.17 -10.09
N LYS A 68 -2.35 -8.03 -10.66
CA LYS A 68 -1.67 -6.74 -10.46
C LYS A 68 -1.69 -6.34 -8.98
N LEU A 69 -2.86 -6.36 -8.33
CA LEU A 69 -2.99 -6.05 -6.90
C LEU A 69 -2.18 -7.01 -6.02
N ALA A 70 -2.14 -8.30 -6.35
CA ALA A 70 -1.33 -9.27 -5.61
C ALA A 70 0.18 -9.02 -5.77
N LEU A 71 0.63 -8.64 -6.97
CA LEU A 71 2.03 -8.28 -7.23
C LEU A 71 2.43 -6.99 -6.52
N GLU A 72 1.58 -5.96 -6.52
CA GLU A 72 1.81 -4.70 -5.81
C GLU A 72 1.97 -4.94 -4.30
N ARG A 73 1.10 -5.76 -3.70
CA ARG A 73 1.25 -6.15 -2.27
C ARG A 73 2.55 -6.89 -1.98
N LYS A 74 2.97 -7.80 -2.87
CA LYS A 74 4.23 -8.54 -2.71
C LYS A 74 5.47 -7.66 -2.92
N ARG A 75 5.37 -6.61 -3.75
CA ARG A 75 6.46 -5.64 -3.96
C ARG A 75 6.64 -4.68 -2.79
N ALA A 76 5.63 -4.54 -1.92
CA ALA A 76 5.71 -3.62 -0.79
C ALA A 76 6.66 -4.09 0.32
N LEU A 77 7.03 -5.37 0.39
CA LEU A 77 7.86 -5.93 1.47
C LEU A 77 8.92 -6.89 0.94
N GLY A 78 10.10 -6.87 1.56
CA GLY A 78 11.10 -7.92 1.45
C GLY A 78 11.90 -7.97 0.16
N ILE A 79 11.68 -7.07 -0.79
CA ILE A 79 12.47 -6.99 -2.03
C ILE A 79 13.49 -5.84 -1.98
N ALA A 80 14.31 -5.69 -3.03
CA ALA A 80 15.19 -4.53 -3.16
C ALA A 80 14.39 -3.21 -3.12
N GLY A 81 14.83 -2.28 -2.29
CA GLY A 81 14.16 -0.97 -2.10
C GLY A 81 12.91 -1.02 -1.21
N ALA A 82 12.39 -2.20 -0.86
CA ALA A 82 11.25 -2.37 0.05
C ALA A 82 11.72 -2.85 1.43
N PRO A 83 11.08 -2.44 2.54
CA PRO A 83 11.56 -2.79 3.88
C PRO A 83 11.62 -4.31 4.11
N PRO A 84 12.58 -4.84 4.90
CA PRO A 84 12.73 -6.27 5.14
C PRO A 84 11.45 -6.94 5.67
N ILE A 85 11.14 -8.18 5.30
CA ILE A 85 10.04 -8.92 5.94
C ILE A 85 10.44 -9.24 7.37
N LEU A 86 9.59 -8.95 8.36
CA LEU A 86 9.90 -9.32 9.73
C LEU A 86 9.22 -10.58 10.17
N SER A 87 9.97 -11.39 10.90
CA SER A 87 9.50 -12.59 11.55
C SER A 87 10.01 -12.63 12.97
N THR A 88 9.11 -12.78 13.93
CA THR A 88 9.48 -12.94 15.34
C THR A 88 9.80 -14.41 15.59
N ILE A 89 10.96 -14.69 16.17
CA ILE A 89 11.37 -16.04 16.56
C ILE A 89 11.24 -16.15 18.07
N LEU A 90 10.37 -17.05 18.51
CA LEU A 90 10.16 -17.38 19.91
C LEU A 90 10.66 -18.81 20.14
N ALA A 91 11.65 -18.95 21.00
CA ALA A 91 12.08 -20.24 21.49
C ALA A 91 11.29 -20.57 22.77
N PHE A 92 10.62 -21.71 22.77
CA PHE A 92 9.93 -22.24 23.95
C PHE A 92 10.66 -23.50 24.41
N GLY A 93 11.14 -23.50 25.65
CA GLY A 93 11.86 -24.62 26.25
C GLY A 93 13.33 -24.33 26.57
N SER A 94 13.94 -25.20 27.35
CA SER A 94 15.33 -25.09 27.82
C SER A 94 16.37 -25.52 26.78
N SER A 95 15.95 -26.14 25.67
CA SER A 95 16.82 -26.89 24.76
C SER A 95 17.31 -26.11 23.54
N GLY A 96 16.82 -24.90 23.29
CA GLY A 96 17.24 -24.12 22.12
C GLY A 96 17.07 -22.63 22.33
N SER A 97 18.10 -21.87 21.96
CA SER A 97 18.03 -20.40 21.95
C SER A 97 17.65 -19.91 20.55
N SER A 98 16.86 -18.83 20.47
CA SER A 98 16.52 -18.18 19.19
C SER A 98 17.77 -17.75 18.41
N LEU A 99 18.83 -17.36 19.12
CA LEU A 99 20.11 -16.93 18.54
C LEU A 99 20.88 -18.08 17.89
N GLU A 100 20.83 -19.27 18.48
CA GLU A 100 21.44 -20.46 17.89
C GLU A 100 20.74 -20.82 16.57
N LEU A 101 19.41 -20.74 16.52
CA LEU A 101 18.65 -20.97 15.30
C LEU A 101 19.02 -19.93 14.22
N ILE A 102 19.13 -18.64 14.57
CA ILE A 102 19.58 -17.59 13.64
C ILE A 102 21.00 -17.90 13.14
N SER A 103 21.89 -18.33 14.02
CA SER A 103 23.27 -18.66 13.65
C SER A 103 23.33 -19.87 12.69
N ARG A 104 22.53 -20.91 12.94
CA ARG A 104 22.39 -22.06 12.05
C ARG A 104 21.80 -21.66 10.70
N LEU A 105 20.76 -20.81 10.69
CA LEU A 105 20.15 -20.29 9.45
C LEU A 105 21.15 -19.50 8.62
N SER A 106 22.01 -18.71 9.25
CA SER A 106 23.07 -17.95 8.57
C SER A 106 24.10 -18.86 7.89
N GLN A 107 24.31 -20.07 8.42
CA GLN A 107 25.26 -21.04 7.88
C GLN A 107 24.66 -21.92 6.77
N CYS A 108 23.33 -21.92 6.60
CA CYS A 108 22.68 -22.74 5.58
C CYS A 108 22.96 -22.27 4.14
N ASP A 109 23.35 -21.00 3.94
CA ASP A 109 23.62 -20.44 2.63
C ASP A 109 24.69 -19.34 2.72
N GLU A 110 25.82 -19.55 2.03
CA GLU A 110 26.97 -18.64 2.01
C GLU A 110 26.66 -17.29 1.36
N THR A 111 25.61 -17.21 0.54
CA THR A 111 25.21 -15.95 -0.11
C THR A 111 24.46 -15.01 0.82
N ILE A 112 24.10 -15.47 2.02
CA ILE A 112 23.36 -14.66 3.01
C ILE A 112 24.31 -13.63 3.61
N PHE A 113 23.97 -12.36 3.45
CA PHE A 113 24.60 -11.29 4.23
C PHE A 113 23.80 -11.05 5.48
N ARG A 114 24.38 -11.40 6.63
CA ARG A 114 23.84 -11.13 7.95
C ARG A 114 24.35 -9.77 8.47
N THR A 115 23.44 -8.97 9.01
CA THR A 115 23.78 -7.77 9.77
C THR A 115 22.95 -7.73 11.03
N ASP A 116 23.59 -7.47 12.16
CA ASP A 116 22.93 -7.43 13.46
C ASP A 116 22.54 -5.99 13.81
N GLY A 117 21.29 -5.78 14.19
CA GLY A 117 20.81 -4.60 14.92
C GLY A 117 20.68 -4.90 16.41
N HIS A 118 20.05 -4.00 17.17
CA HIS A 118 19.93 -4.17 18.63
C HIS A 118 19.19 -5.46 19.03
N ASN A 119 17.96 -5.64 18.55
CA ASN A 119 17.11 -6.81 18.84
C ASN A 119 16.64 -7.53 17.57
N VAL A 120 17.29 -7.22 16.44
CA VAL A 120 16.89 -7.72 15.11
C VAL A 120 18.11 -8.22 14.35
N ALA A 121 18.05 -9.44 13.84
CA ALA A 121 19.05 -9.95 12.90
C ALA A 121 18.53 -9.81 11.47
N TYR A 122 19.19 -9.00 10.64
CA TYR A 122 18.82 -8.76 9.26
C TYR A 122 19.57 -9.70 8.32
N PHE A 123 18.82 -10.39 7.47
CA PHE A 123 19.29 -11.36 6.50
C PHE A 123 18.93 -10.83 5.11
N SER A 124 19.96 -10.52 4.34
CA SER A 124 19.84 -10.28 2.91
C SER A 124 20.13 -11.59 2.19
N VAL A 125 19.14 -12.13 1.47
CA VAL A 125 19.24 -13.42 0.79
C VAL A 125 19.12 -13.20 -0.73
N PRO A 126 20.24 -12.96 -1.44
CA PRO A 126 20.24 -12.67 -2.88
C PRO A 126 19.62 -13.78 -3.71
N ARG A 127 19.80 -15.05 -3.31
CA ARG A 127 19.25 -16.23 -3.98
C ARG A 127 17.73 -16.17 -4.15
N PHE A 128 17.03 -15.79 -3.08
CA PHE A 128 15.57 -15.64 -3.09
C PHE A 128 15.12 -14.22 -3.46
N LYS A 129 16.09 -13.32 -3.72
CA LYS A 129 15.90 -11.89 -3.94
C LYS A 129 15.07 -11.27 -2.81
N SER A 130 15.29 -11.75 -1.59
CA SER A 130 14.49 -11.40 -0.43
C SER A 130 15.33 -10.88 0.74
N ARG A 131 14.70 -10.05 1.57
CA ARG A 131 15.27 -9.51 2.80
C ARG A 131 14.35 -9.85 3.96
N ILE A 132 14.94 -10.41 5.01
CA ILE A 132 14.21 -10.88 6.18
C ILE A 132 14.90 -10.30 7.41
N GLY A 133 14.14 -9.83 8.40
CA GLY A 133 14.66 -9.46 9.71
C GLY A 133 14.01 -10.33 10.77
N PHE A 134 14.83 -10.93 11.62
CA PHE A 134 14.39 -11.79 12.70
C PHE A 134 14.36 -11.02 14.02
N LEU A 135 13.17 -10.84 14.58
CA LEU A 135 12.97 -10.24 15.90
C LEU A 135 13.17 -11.32 16.96
N THR A 136 14.06 -11.07 17.91
CA THR A 136 14.32 -11.96 19.04
C THR A 136 13.99 -11.22 20.35
N PRO A 137 12.76 -11.34 20.85
CA PRO A 137 12.39 -10.73 22.13
C PRO A 137 12.99 -11.52 23.30
N GLN A 138 13.14 -10.85 24.45
CA GLN A 138 13.46 -11.52 25.70
C GLN A 138 12.21 -12.23 26.21
N ALA A 139 12.24 -13.57 26.29
CA ALA A 139 11.08 -14.37 26.70
C ALA A 139 10.67 -14.18 28.17
N THR A 140 11.55 -13.60 28.99
CA THR A 140 11.29 -13.27 30.41
C THR A 140 10.32 -12.12 30.57
N VAL A 141 10.28 -11.19 29.61
CA VAL A 141 9.44 -9.99 29.64
C VAL A 141 8.29 -10.18 28.65
N ILE A 142 7.08 -10.40 29.16
CA ILE A 142 5.89 -10.65 28.34
C ILE A 142 5.59 -9.45 27.42
N ASP A 143 5.80 -8.23 27.91
CA ASP A 143 5.56 -7.01 27.15
C ASP A 143 6.44 -6.93 25.90
N ASP A 144 7.70 -7.35 25.99
CA ASP A 144 8.61 -7.38 24.83
C ASP A 144 8.14 -8.37 23.76
N VAL A 145 7.67 -9.54 24.19
CA VAL A 145 7.11 -10.55 23.29
C VAL A 145 5.85 -10.01 22.61
N LEU A 146 4.93 -9.43 23.36
CA LEU A 146 3.70 -8.86 22.82
C LEU A 146 3.99 -7.69 21.87
N ASN A 147 4.93 -6.83 22.22
CA ASN A 147 5.36 -5.72 21.37
C ASN A 147 5.95 -6.24 20.06
N CYS A 148 6.84 -7.24 20.10
CA CYS A 148 7.38 -7.86 18.88
C CYS A 148 6.32 -8.57 18.02
N LEU A 149 5.28 -9.16 18.62
CA LEU A 149 4.19 -9.79 17.87
C LEU A 149 3.25 -8.77 17.22
N LYS A 150 3.00 -7.64 17.89
CA LYS A 150 2.16 -6.54 17.37
C LYS A 150 2.77 -5.88 16.14
N VAL A 151 4.09 -5.85 16.02
CA VAL A 151 4.89 -5.11 15.02
C VAL A 151 4.67 -5.51 13.54
N ARG A 152 3.77 -6.45 13.23
CA ARG A 152 3.51 -6.95 11.88
C ARG A 152 3.20 -5.87 10.82
N TYR A 153 2.63 -4.73 11.20
CA TYR A 153 2.30 -3.62 10.28
C TYR A 153 2.74 -2.24 10.74
N TYR A 154 3.46 -2.14 11.87
CA TYR A 154 3.83 -0.85 12.47
C TYR A 154 5.23 -0.41 12.04
N LEU A 155 5.49 0.89 12.19
CA LEU A 155 6.79 1.54 11.98
C LEU A 155 7.85 0.92 12.88
N ILE A 156 9.05 0.70 12.34
CA ILE A 156 10.12 0.01 13.06
C ILE A 156 11.37 0.82 12.95
N PHE A 157 11.73 1.42 14.08
CA PHE A 157 13.02 2.02 14.28
C PHE A 157 14.03 0.87 14.43
N SER A 158 14.75 0.56 13.35
CA SER A 158 15.76 -0.52 13.34
C SER A 158 17.00 -0.14 14.13
N LYS A 159 17.23 1.16 14.30
CA LYS A 159 18.34 1.72 15.05
C LYS A 159 17.86 2.98 15.74
N ILE A 160 17.83 2.96 17.06
CA ILE A 160 17.75 4.20 17.85
C ILE A 160 19.19 4.71 17.87
N CYS A 161 19.57 5.42 16.80
CA CYS A 161 20.87 6.07 16.70
C CYS A 161 20.92 7.17 17.75
N ASN A 162 21.64 6.90 18.85
CA ASN A 162 22.04 7.85 19.88
C ASN A 162 20.88 8.63 20.53
N PHE A 163 20.77 8.51 21.85
CA PHE A 163 20.33 9.65 22.65
C PHE A 163 21.40 10.76 22.51
N GLU A 164 21.48 11.42 21.35
CA GLU A 164 22.05 12.76 21.28
C GLU A 164 21.07 13.63 22.04
N ARG A 165 21.25 13.67 23.36
CA ARG A 165 20.55 14.59 24.25
C ARG A 165 21.00 15.99 23.87
N TYR A 166 20.35 16.58 22.87
CA TYR A 166 20.20 18.02 22.82
C TYR A 166 19.21 18.35 23.95
N LEU A 167 19.71 18.44 25.17
CA LEU A 167 18.96 19.01 26.29
C LEU A 167 18.65 20.46 25.88
N LEU A 168 17.40 20.74 25.50
CA LEU A 168 16.92 22.10 25.58
C LEU A 168 16.87 22.48 27.08
N GLN A 169 17.04 23.77 27.37
CA GLN A 169 17.13 24.32 28.73
C GLN A 169 15.93 23.97 29.64
N ASP A 170 14.85 23.41 29.10
CA ASP A 170 13.59 23.10 29.80
C ASP A 170 13.31 21.59 30.02
N GLY A 171 14.31 20.71 29.84
CA GLY A 171 14.13 19.25 30.05
C GLY A 171 13.42 18.53 28.89
N ILE A 172 13.16 19.23 27.79
CA ILE A 172 12.64 18.66 26.54
C ILE A 172 13.84 18.17 25.70
N CYS A 173 13.74 16.97 25.13
CA CYS A 173 14.76 16.41 24.24
C CYS A 173 14.16 16.01 22.88
N THR A 174 14.97 16.09 21.83
CA THR A 174 14.62 15.58 20.51
C THR A 174 15.19 14.18 20.37
N LEU A 175 14.32 13.18 20.13
CA LEU A 175 14.74 11.81 19.86
C LEU A 175 14.95 11.62 18.36
N MET A 176 16.15 11.20 17.97
CA MET A 176 16.41 10.72 16.61
C MET A 176 16.25 9.21 16.57
N ALA A 177 15.36 8.73 15.69
CA ALA A 177 15.13 7.31 15.51
C ALA A 177 15.17 6.98 14.01
N SER A 178 15.96 5.98 13.64
CA SER A 178 16.17 5.56 12.25
C SER A 178 15.57 4.17 12.02
N GLY A 179 14.98 3.97 10.85
CA GLY A 179 14.35 2.70 10.52
C GLY A 179 13.53 2.68 9.25
N TYR A 180 12.74 1.63 9.10
CA TYR A 180 11.97 1.38 7.90
C TYR A 180 10.50 1.78 8.10
N VAL A 181 10.01 2.63 7.20
CA VAL A 181 8.60 3.00 7.13
C VAL A 181 7.78 1.83 6.59
N ARG A 182 6.72 1.47 7.32
CA ARG A 182 5.75 0.44 6.94
C ARG A 182 4.34 0.99 7.06
N GLY A 183 3.46 0.58 6.16
CA GLY A 183 2.07 1.00 6.14
C GLY A 183 1.84 2.27 5.31
N PRO A 184 0.90 3.14 5.72
CA PRO A 184 0.59 4.37 5.01
C PRO A 184 1.79 5.33 4.89
N ALA A 185 1.74 6.23 3.91
CA ALA A 185 2.71 7.31 3.82
C ALA A 185 2.70 8.16 5.09
N TRP A 186 3.88 8.49 5.59
CA TRP A 186 4.03 9.26 6.82
C TRP A 186 3.85 10.75 6.55
N ASN A 187 3.24 11.46 7.50
CA ASN A 187 3.07 12.91 7.47
C ASN A 187 3.72 13.49 8.73
N VAL A 188 4.70 14.38 8.55
CA VAL A 188 5.45 15.04 9.64
C VAL A 188 4.54 15.83 10.57
N ASN A 189 3.43 16.35 10.05
CA ASN A 189 2.53 17.21 10.80
C ASN A 189 1.58 16.43 11.73
N ARG A 190 1.54 15.09 11.63
CA ARG A 190 0.74 14.23 12.51
C ARG A 190 1.52 13.78 13.73
N LEU A 191 0.79 13.47 14.80
CA LEU A 191 1.38 12.88 16.00
C LEU A 191 1.84 11.44 15.75
N VAL A 192 2.86 11.03 16.51
CA VAL A 192 3.37 9.66 16.55
C VAL A 192 3.15 9.11 17.94
N HIS A 193 2.42 8.00 18.01
CA HIS A 193 2.24 7.24 19.23
C HIS A 193 3.43 6.30 19.45
N ILE A 194 4.09 6.42 20.59
CA ILE A 194 5.11 5.48 21.07
C ILE A 194 4.49 4.65 22.18
N GLN A 195 4.41 3.33 21.96
CA GLN A 195 3.82 2.39 22.90
C GLN A 195 4.49 2.50 24.27
N GLY A 196 3.70 2.77 25.32
CA GLY A 196 4.19 2.94 26.69
C GLY A 196 4.70 4.33 27.04
N TRP A 197 4.80 5.24 26.06
CA TRP A 197 5.32 6.61 26.26
C TRP A 197 4.32 7.71 25.88
N GLY A 198 3.33 7.42 25.03
CA GLY A 198 2.28 8.37 24.65
C GLY A 198 2.49 8.95 23.25
N ASP A 199 1.90 10.13 23.01
CA ASP A 199 1.89 10.78 21.69
C ASP A 199 2.89 11.94 21.62
N PHE A 200 3.63 11.99 20.53
CA PHE A 200 4.71 12.96 20.33
C PHE A 200 4.61 13.64 18.97
N ARG A 201 5.07 14.89 18.90
CA ARG A 201 5.22 15.62 17.63
C ARG A 201 6.51 15.20 16.93
N VAL A 202 6.45 15.11 15.61
CA VAL A 202 7.63 14.92 14.76
C VAL A 202 8.15 16.30 14.33
N SER A 203 9.47 16.50 14.40
CA SER A 203 10.13 17.74 13.95
C SER A 203 10.52 17.68 12.47
N SER A 204 11.11 16.57 12.05
CA SER A 204 11.57 16.34 10.68
C SER A 204 11.62 14.85 10.35
N ILE A 205 11.53 14.53 9.05
CA ILE A 205 11.79 13.20 8.52
C ILE A 205 12.96 13.30 7.54
N GLU A 206 13.96 12.46 7.77
CA GLU A 206 15.16 12.37 6.96
C GLU A 206 15.22 11.00 6.27
N ALA A 207 15.76 10.96 5.05
CA ALA A 207 16.13 9.73 4.37
C ALA A 207 17.60 9.41 4.67
N GLU A 208 17.84 8.20 5.15
CA GLU A 208 19.16 7.62 5.37
C GLU A 208 19.40 6.52 4.33
N PRO A 209 20.65 6.28 3.88
CA PRO A 209 20.97 5.11 3.09
C PRO A 209 20.53 3.82 3.79
N ASP A 210 20.02 2.87 3.00
CA ASP A 210 19.57 1.59 3.50
C ASP A 210 20.73 0.82 4.16
N PRO A 211 20.70 0.55 5.48
CA PRO A 211 21.80 -0.09 6.18
C PRO A 211 21.94 -1.58 5.82
N HIS A 212 20.89 -2.19 5.24
CA HIS A 212 20.83 -3.62 4.95
C HIS A 212 20.32 -3.88 3.52
N PRO A 213 21.05 -3.43 2.48
CA PRO A 213 20.58 -3.52 1.10
C PRO A 213 20.65 -4.97 0.58
N LEU A 214 19.75 -5.33 -0.35
CA LEU A 214 19.74 -6.67 -0.96
C LEU A 214 21.01 -6.94 -1.78
N LYS A 215 21.58 -5.89 -2.35
CA LYS A 215 22.84 -5.90 -3.08
C LYS A 215 23.72 -4.81 -2.49
N GLN A 216 24.94 -5.14 -2.13
CA GLN A 216 25.90 -4.14 -1.66
C GLN A 216 26.25 -3.22 -2.83
N ALA A 217 26.04 -1.91 -2.66
CA ALA A 217 26.46 -0.90 -3.62
C ALA A 217 27.89 -0.45 -3.26
N HIS A 218 28.77 -0.38 -4.24
CA HIS A 218 30.19 -0.03 -4.02
C HIS A 218 30.40 1.49 -3.77
N ASN A 219 29.40 2.33 -4.04
CA ASN A 219 29.47 3.80 -3.92
C ASN A 219 28.17 4.36 -3.32
N GLN A 220 27.98 4.26 -2.01
CA GLN A 220 26.83 4.86 -1.34
C GLN A 220 27.31 6.07 -0.53
N SER A 221 26.83 7.26 -0.86
CA SER A 221 27.10 8.46 -0.06
C SER A 221 26.40 8.31 1.28
N ASP A 222 27.15 8.39 2.37
CA ASP A 222 26.65 8.20 3.75
C ASP A 222 25.85 9.43 4.27
N ARG A 223 25.28 10.21 3.36
CA ARG A 223 24.70 11.52 3.67
C ARG A 223 23.19 11.41 3.83
N ARG A 224 22.70 11.79 5.01
CA ARG A 224 21.27 11.98 5.27
C ARG A 224 20.72 13.15 4.46
N THR A 225 19.52 12.99 3.94
CA THR A 225 18.80 14.05 3.23
C THR A 225 17.48 14.35 3.92
N VAL A 226 17.26 15.61 4.27
CA VAL A 226 16.00 16.05 4.87
C VAL A 226 14.92 15.95 3.80
N LEU A 227 13.92 15.10 4.02
CA LEU A 227 12.79 14.94 3.09
C LEU A 227 11.73 16.01 3.35
N THR A 228 11.40 16.20 4.63
CA THR A 228 10.29 17.04 5.05
C THR A 228 10.51 17.53 6.48
N VAL A 229 10.14 18.79 6.72
CA VAL A 229 10.18 19.44 8.03
C VAL A 229 8.76 19.82 8.43
N ALA A 230 8.45 19.75 9.72
CA ALA A 230 7.14 20.13 10.23
C ALA A 230 6.87 21.61 9.94
N SER A 231 5.64 21.93 9.53
CA SER A 231 5.19 23.31 9.35
C SER A 231 4.28 23.69 10.50
N VAL A 232 4.58 24.81 11.17
CA VAL A 232 3.83 25.29 12.35
C VAL A 232 2.32 25.39 12.07
N ASP A 233 1.94 25.86 10.89
CA ASP A 233 0.54 26.12 10.53
C ASP A 233 -0.32 24.86 10.32
N LYS A 234 0.30 23.72 10.01
CA LYS A 234 -0.41 22.47 9.68
C LYS A 234 -0.25 21.40 10.74
N GLN A 235 0.52 21.68 11.79
CA GLN A 235 0.89 20.71 12.79
C GLN A 235 -0.26 20.45 13.76
N GLU A 236 -0.50 19.18 14.03
CA GLU A 236 -1.55 18.74 14.94
C GLU A 236 -1.24 19.18 16.39
N SER A 237 -2.28 19.63 17.10
CA SER A 237 -2.19 20.02 18.50
C SER A 237 -2.04 18.78 19.39
N LEU A 238 -1.06 18.79 20.29
CA LEU A 238 -1.02 17.87 21.42
C LEU A 238 -2.14 18.29 22.39
N LEU A 239 -3.37 17.85 22.15
CA LEU A 239 -4.42 18.00 23.15
C LEU A 239 -4.19 16.89 24.17
N SER A 240 -3.79 17.27 25.38
CA SER A 240 -3.89 16.38 26.52
C SER A 240 -5.36 16.01 26.67
N GLU A 241 -5.70 14.74 26.50
CA GLU A 241 -6.96 14.22 27.03
C GLU A 241 -6.91 14.45 28.54
N GLU A 242 -7.49 15.55 29.01
CA GLU A 242 -7.95 15.66 30.39
C GLU A 242 -9.06 14.60 30.52
N LYS A 243 -8.67 13.40 30.95
CA LYS A 243 -9.62 12.38 31.39
C LYS A 243 -10.31 12.93 32.64
N CYS A 244 -11.54 13.39 32.44
CA CYS A 244 -12.50 13.72 33.49
C CYS A 244 -12.84 12.47 34.33
#